data_AF-A0A6N8XJ38-F1
#
_entry.id   AF-A0A6N8XJ38-F1
#
_cell.length_a   1.000
_cell.length_b   1.000
_cell.length_c   1.000
_cell.angle_alpha   90.00
_cell.angle_beta   90.00
_cell.angle_gamma   90.00
#
_symmetry.space_group_name_H-M   'P 1'
#
loop_
_entity.id
_entity.type
_entity.pdbx_description
1 polymer ?
#
loop_
_entity_poly.entity_id
_entity_poly.type
_entity_poly.pdbx_seq_one_letter_code
_entity_poly.pdbx_strand_id
1 'polypeptide(L)'
;MDGFARQLDELRAANASVVAASVDDIDNAKKIADGKGFPFGYGVTRDIADTLDSWWEDRRQIIQPSEFVVNGETGKVVLSSYSDGPLGRLDAGDVIRLVNFYESQAKN
;
A
#
# COMPACT_ATOMS: atom_id res chain seq x y z
N MET A 1 7.25 -4.52 0.31
CA MET A 1 6.88 -4.26 -1.09
C MET A 1 7.27 -5.40 -2.02
N ASP A 2 8.43 -6.04 -1.89
CA ASP A 2 8.79 -7.22 -2.71
C ASP A 2 7.84 -8.41 -2.58
N GLY A 3 7.19 -8.57 -1.43
CA GLY A 3 6.11 -9.54 -1.25
C GLY A 3 4.96 -9.31 -2.23
N PHE A 4 4.51 -8.06 -2.39
CA PHE A 4 3.47 -7.67 -3.34
C PHE A 4 3.93 -7.80 -4.79
N ALA A 5 5.17 -7.38 -5.10
CA ALA A 5 5.72 -7.51 -6.46
C ALA A 5 5.71 -8.97 -6.95
N ARG A 6 5.99 -9.92 -6.07
CA ARG A 6 5.99 -11.36 -6.37
C ARG A 6 4.61 -11.98 -6.57
N GLN A 7 3.54 -11.30 -6.16
CA GLN A 7 2.16 -11.82 -6.22
C GLN A 7 1.24 -10.93 -7.08
N LEU A 8 1.82 -10.13 -7.98
CA LEU A 8 1.04 -9.19 -8.78
C LEU A 8 0.00 -9.88 -9.65
N ASP A 9 0.30 -11.06 -10.18
CA ASP A 9 -0.63 -11.78 -11.06
C ASP A 9 -1.80 -12.35 -10.26
N GLU A 10 -1.55 -12.86 -9.06
CA GLU A 10 -2.59 -13.32 -8.14
C GLU A 10 -3.45 -12.15 -7.60
N LEU A 11 -2.83 -11.01 -7.30
CA LEU A 11 -3.55 -9.79 -6.93
C LEU A 11 -4.47 -9.33 -8.06
N ARG A 12 -3.97 -9.29 -9.30
CA ARG A 12 -4.78 -8.95 -10.49
C ARG A 12 -5.91 -9.95 -10.71
N ALA A 13 -5.63 -11.24 -10.56
CA ALA A 13 -6.65 -12.29 -10.67
C ALA A 13 -7.75 -12.15 -9.59
N ALA A 14 -7.39 -11.64 -8.41
CA ALA A 14 -8.32 -11.29 -7.34
C ALA A 14 -8.99 -9.91 -7.52
N ASN A 15 -8.87 -9.26 -8.68
CA ASN A 15 -9.41 -7.92 -8.96
C ASN A 15 -8.79 -6.80 -8.09
N ALA A 16 -7.53 -6.96 -7.67
CA ALA A 16 -6.79 -5.98 -6.89
C ALA A 16 -5.61 -5.38 -7.68
N SER A 17 -5.37 -4.09 -7.47
CA SER A 17 -4.19 -3.36 -7.95
C SER A 17 -3.38 -2.81 -6.78
N VAL A 18 -2.07 -2.68 -6.96
CA VAL A 18 -1.16 -2.15 -5.94
C VAL A 18 -0.67 -0.77 -6.34
N VAL A 19 -0.57 0.13 -5.37
CA VAL A 19 0.20 1.38 -5.47
C VAL A 19 1.00 1.54 -4.19
N ALA A 20 2.18 2.15 -4.28
CA ALA A 20 2.98 2.51 -3.11
C ALA A 20 3.49 3.94 -3.27
N ALA A 21 3.91 4.57 -2.17
CA ALA A 21 4.58 5.86 -2.23
C ALA A 21 5.51 6.03 -1.03
N SER A 22 6.52 6.90 -1.16
CA SER A 22 7.43 7.26 -0.08
C SER A 22 7.80 8.74 -0.12
N VAL A 23 8.52 9.20 0.90
CA VAL A 23 9.07 10.56 0.95
C VAL A 23 10.26 10.77 0.00
N ASP A 24 10.72 9.70 -0.67
CA ASP A 24 11.90 9.75 -1.53
C ASP A 24 11.74 10.78 -2.64
N ASP A 25 12.86 11.36 -3.08
CA ASP A 25 12.90 12.13 -4.31
C ASP A 25 12.63 11.23 -5.54
N ILE A 26 12.40 11.87 -6.70
CA ILE A 26 12.06 11.16 -7.93
C ILE A 26 13.15 10.17 -8.39
N ASP A 27 14.43 10.47 -8.14
CA ASP A 27 15.54 9.64 -8.61
C ASP A 27 15.70 8.39 -7.75
N ASN A 28 15.52 8.50 -6.44
CA ASN A 28 15.50 7.38 -5.53
C ASN A 28 14.23 6.54 -5.67
N ALA A 29 13.07 7.18 -5.83
CA ALA A 29 11.81 6.50 -6.07
C ALA A 29 11.85 5.66 -7.36
N LYS A 30 12.46 6.15 -8.44
CA LYS A 30 12.66 5.37 -9.68
C LYS A 30 13.46 4.09 -9.43
N LYS A 31 14.54 4.15 -8.63
CA LYS A 31 15.34 2.97 -8.29
C LYS A 31 14.54 1.95 -7.48
N ILE A 32 13.68 2.42 -6.58
CA ILE A 32 12.81 1.55 -5.78
C ILE A 32 11.71 0.95 -6.65
N ALA A 33 11.13 1.71 -7.57
CA ALA A 33 10.07 1.27 -8.46
C ALA A 33 10.54 0.25 -9.50
N ASP A 34 11.83 0.28 -9.85
CA ASP A 34 12.41 -0.62 -10.84
C ASP A 34 12.17 -2.09 -10.46
N GLY A 35 11.63 -2.85 -11.42
CA GLY A 35 11.27 -4.26 -11.24
C GLY A 35 10.07 -4.54 -10.33
N LYS A 36 9.36 -3.54 -9.77
CA LYS A 36 8.20 -3.80 -8.89
C LYS A 36 6.91 -4.13 -9.63
N GLY A 37 6.72 -3.61 -10.84
CA GLY A 37 5.56 -3.89 -11.70
C GLY A 37 4.25 -3.20 -11.31
N PHE A 38 4.31 -2.19 -10.43
CA PHE A 38 3.17 -1.37 -10.00
C PHE A 38 3.58 0.11 -9.78
N PRO A 39 2.64 1.08 -9.83
CA PRO A 39 2.95 2.49 -9.65
C PRO A 39 3.57 2.82 -8.28
N PHE A 40 4.58 3.69 -8.30
CA PHE A 40 5.27 4.17 -7.11
C PHE A 40 5.33 5.69 -7.08
N GLY A 41 4.64 6.31 -6.11
CA GLY A 41 4.66 7.74 -5.86
C GLY A 41 5.91 8.18 -5.09
N TYR A 42 6.34 9.42 -5.31
CA TYR A 42 7.50 10.02 -4.67
C TYR A 42 7.09 11.32 -3.97
N GLY A 43 7.92 11.83 -3.06
CA GLY A 43 7.72 13.12 -2.41
C GLY A 43 6.48 13.18 -1.52
N VAL A 44 6.12 12.07 -0.85
CA VAL A 44 5.09 12.11 0.20
C VAL A 44 5.48 13.14 1.26
N THR A 45 4.58 14.08 1.53
CA THR A 45 4.80 15.17 2.48
C THR A 45 4.20 14.88 3.84
N ARG A 46 4.58 15.68 4.84
CA ARG A 46 3.93 15.68 6.15
C ARG A 46 2.43 15.96 6.04
N ASP A 47 2.02 16.91 5.20
CA ASP A 47 0.59 17.21 5.00
C ASP A 47 -0.20 16.00 4.48
N ILE A 48 0.42 15.17 3.62
CA ILE A 48 -0.17 13.90 3.17
C ILE A 48 -0.25 12.91 4.34
N ALA A 49 0.81 12.78 5.15
CA ALA A 49 0.79 11.92 6.32
C ALA A 49 -0.29 12.35 7.32
N ASP A 50 -0.41 13.65 7.61
CA ASP A 50 -1.44 14.21 8.49
C ASP A 50 -2.86 13.98 7.93
N THR A 51 -3.04 14.07 6.61
CA THR A 51 -4.32 13.77 5.94
C THR A 51 -4.73 12.30 6.11
N LEU A 52 -3.75 11.40 6.11
CA LEU A 52 -3.94 9.96 6.28
C LEU A 52 -3.98 9.54 7.76
N ASP A 53 -3.79 10.48 8.69
CA ASP A 53 -3.54 10.21 10.12
C ASP A 53 -2.39 9.20 10.35
N SER A 54 -1.40 9.26 9.45
CA SER A 54 -0.21 8.44 9.48
C SER A 54 0.80 8.97 10.50
N TRP A 55 1.50 8.07 11.18
CA TRP A 55 2.59 8.49 12.04
C TRP A 55 3.77 9.04 11.21
N TRP A 56 4.05 10.34 11.38
CA TRP A 56 5.28 10.97 10.91
C TRP A 56 6.42 10.85 11.92
N GLU A 57 7.59 10.35 11.49
CA GLU A 57 8.79 10.36 12.33
C GLU A 57 9.61 11.62 12.10
N ASP A 58 9.58 12.56 13.06
CA ASP A 58 10.30 13.83 12.96
C ASP A 58 11.83 13.68 12.83
N ARG A 59 12.44 12.63 13.38
CA ARG A 59 13.90 12.47 13.30
C ARG A 59 14.40 12.15 11.90
N ARG A 60 13.68 11.28 11.18
CA ARG A 60 14.03 10.87 9.81
C ARG A 60 13.26 11.64 8.74
N GLN A 61 12.24 12.40 9.12
CA GLN A 61 11.34 13.10 8.21
C GLN A 61 10.69 12.11 7.22
N ILE A 62 10.15 11.02 7.77
CA ILE A 62 9.49 9.96 6.99
C ILE A 62 8.08 9.72 7.49
N ILE A 63 7.21 9.32 6.57
CA ILE A 63 5.95 8.66 6.88
C ILE A 63 6.24 7.21 7.30
N GLN A 64 5.71 6.79 8.45
CA GLN A 64 5.74 5.38 8.85
C GLN A 64 4.72 4.58 8.04
N PRO A 65 4.89 3.25 7.92
CA PRO A 65 3.99 2.40 7.13
C PRO A 65 2.52 2.64 7.46
N SER A 66 1.78 3.02 6.43
CA SER A 66 0.33 3.24 6.46
C SER A 66 -0.24 2.53 5.24
N GLU A 67 -0.99 1.45 5.48
CA GLU A 67 -1.39 0.50 4.46
C GLU A 67 -2.90 0.37 4.45
N PHE A 68 -3.50 0.49 3.26
CA PHE A 68 -4.94 0.53 3.09
C PHE A 68 -5.38 -0.47 2.04
N VAL A 69 -6.49 -1.15 2.31
CA VAL A 69 -7.28 -1.81 1.26
C VAL A 69 -8.47 -0.92 0.99
N VAL A 70 -8.64 -0.52 -0.27
CA VAL A 70 -9.68 0.41 -0.71
C VAL A 70 -10.59 -0.33 -1.69
N ASN A 71 -11.90 -0.22 -1.48
CA ASN A 71 -12.87 -0.69 -2.46
C ASN A 71 -12.82 0.21 -3.70
N GLY A 72 -12.43 -0.37 -4.84
CA GLY A 72 -12.19 0.37 -6.08
C GLY A 72 -13.41 1.07 -6.68
N GLU A 73 -14.63 0.62 -6.38
CA GLU A 73 -15.86 1.20 -6.91
C GLU A 73 -16.36 2.38 -6.07
N THR A 74 -16.29 2.25 -4.75
CA THR A 74 -16.86 3.22 -3.80
C THR A 74 -15.81 4.19 -3.23
N GLY A 75 -14.53 3.88 -3.36
CA GLY A 75 -13.43 4.62 -2.75
C GLY A 75 -13.34 4.48 -1.23
N LYS A 76 -14.13 3.59 -0.61
CA LYS A 76 -14.11 3.38 0.84
C LYS A 76 -12.91 2.54 1.26
N VAL A 77 -12.24 2.95 2.33
CA VAL A 77 -11.26 2.12 3.04
C VAL A 77 -12.00 0.96 3.72
N VAL A 78 -11.62 -0.28 3.42
CA VAL A 78 -12.19 -1.50 4.02
C VAL A 78 -11.26 -2.13 5.05
N LEU A 79 -9.96 -1.84 4.97
CA LEU A 79 -8.96 -2.21 5.97
C LEU A 79 -7.88 -1.14 6.02
N SER A 80 -7.39 -0.85 7.23
CA SER A 80 -6.23 0.00 7.45
C SER A 80 -5.27 -0.65 8.45
N SER A 81 -3.98 -0.54 8.20
CA SER A 81 -2.91 -0.92 9.12
C SER A 81 -1.91 0.21 9.24
N TYR A 82 -1.53 0.53 10.47
CA TYR A 82 -0.47 1.49 10.78
C TYR A 82 0.58 0.76 11.62
N SER A 83 1.84 0.90 11.24
CA SER A 83 2.96 0.32 11.98
C SER A 83 4.16 1.23 11.96
N ASP A 84 5.17 0.95 12.77
CA ASP A 84 6.42 1.68 12.82
C ASP A 84 7.63 0.74 12.93
N GLY A 85 8.80 1.26 12.55
CA GLY A 85 10.06 0.55 12.72
C GLY A 85 10.07 -0.82 12.01
N PRO A 86 10.51 -1.90 12.67
CA PRO A 86 10.61 -3.23 12.07
C PRO A 86 9.31 -4.05 12.16
N LEU A 87 8.21 -3.50 12.69
CA LEU A 87 6.97 -4.24 12.86
C LEU A 87 6.34 -4.64 11.52
N GLY A 88 5.55 -5.71 11.59
CA GLY A 88 4.90 -6.34 10.45
C GLY A 88 4.06 -5.36 9.63
N ARG A 89 3.96 -5.68 8.35
CA ARG A 89 3.16 -4.99 7.34
C ARG A 89 2.10 -5.94 6.81
N LEU A 90 1.17 -5.43 6.01
CA LEU A 90 0.26 -6.29 5.26
C LEU A 90 1.05 -7.29 4.41
N ASP A 91 0.61 -8.54 4.45
CA ASP A 91 1.08 -9.59 3.56
C ASP A 91 0.17 -9.65 2.33
N ALA A 92 0.78 -9.81 1.14
CA ALA A 92 0.04 -9.85 -0.12
C ALA A 92 -0.92 -11.06 -0.18
N GLY A 93 -0.55 -12.20 0.41
CA GLY A 93 -1.39 -13.39 0.44
C GLY A 93 -2.62 -13.20 1.33
N ASP A 94 -2.45 -12.51 2.45
CA ASP A 94 -3.57 -12.17 3.33
C ASP A 94 -4.52 -11.14 2.68
N VAL A 95 -3.96 -10.16 1.96
CA VAL A 95 -4.76 -9.21 1.16
C VAL A 95 -5.55 -9.95 0.07
N ILE A 96 -4.94 -10.87 -0.68
CA ILE A 96 -5.63 -11.67 -1.71
C ILE A 96 -6.80 -12.45 -1.09
N ARG A 97 -6.59 -13.10 0.06
CA ARG A 97 -7.66 -13.84 0.76
C ARG A 97 -8.81 -12.91 1.16
N LEU A 98 -8.49 -11.73 1.70
CA LEU A 98 -9.47 -10.75 2.11
C LEU A 98 -10.29 -10.22 0.92
N VAL A 99 -9.63 -9.86 -0.18
CA VAL A 99 -10.30 -9.36 -1.39
C VAL A 99 -11.23 -10.43 -1.95
N ASN A 100 -10.76 -11.68 -2.11
CA ASN A 100 -11.59 -12.79 -2.58
C ASN A 100 -12.81 -13.03 -1.66
N PHE A 101 -12.65 -12.87 -0.35
CA PHE A 101 -13.78 -12.95 0.59
C PHE A 101 -14.82 -11.86 0.32
N TYR A 102 -14.43 -10.60 0.20
CA TYR A 102 -15.38 -9.51 -0.11
C TYR A 102 -16.04 -9.66 -1.48
N GLU A 103 -15.29 -10.06 -2.51
CA GLU A 103 -15.82 -10.35 -3.85
C GLU A 103 -16.85 -11.49 -3.83
N SER A 104 -16.68 -12.49 -2.96
CA SER A 104 -17.65 -13.56 -2.79
C SER A 104 -18.95 -13.10 -2.11
N GLN A 105 -18.87 -12.10 -1.23
CA GLN A 105 -20.04 -11.53 -0.56
C GLN A 105 -20.84 -10.61 -1.48
N ALA A 106 -20.16 -9.86 -2.35
CA ALA A 106 -20.82 -8.94 -3.29
C ALA A 106 -21.63 -9.64 -4.40
N LYS A 107 -21.38 -10.95 -4.63
CA LYS A 107 -22.08 -11.77 -5.63
C LYS A 107 -23.37 -12.40 -5.12
N ASN A 108 -23.65 -12.30 -3.81
CA ASN A 108 -24.88 -12.78 -3.18
C ASN A 108 -25.88 -11.62 -3.01
#